data_AF-A0A085TYC3-F1
#
_entry.id   AF-A0A085TYC3-F1
#
_cell.length_a   1.000
_cell.length_b   1.000
_cell.length_c   1.000
_cell.angle_alpha   90.00
_cell.angle_beta   90.00
_cell.angle_gamma   90.00
#
_symmetry.space_group_name_H-M   'P 1'
#
loop_
_entity.id
_entity.type
_entity.pdbx_description
1 polymer ?
#
loop_
_entity_poly.entity_id
_entity_poly.type
_entity_poly.pdbx_seq_one_letter_code
_entity_poly.pdbx_strand_id
1 'polypeptide(L)'
;MITYALIFAIACYSAALIFNLYRVIKSPGVTDRVLALDTMAVNAIAMIVLFGIWEGTALFFEASVLYAMTGFVATVAFAKFILRGDIIE
;
A
#
# COMPACT_ATOMS: atom_id res chain seq x y z
N MET A 1 -24.32 -7.01 -9.98
CA MET A 1 -23.72 -5.66 -10.24
C MET A 1 -22.47 -5.44 -9.40
N ILE A 2 -22.50 -5.69 -8.08
CA ILE A 2 -21.32 -5.62 -7.20
C ILE A 2 -20.14 -6.49 -7.68
N THR A 3 -20.40 -7.71 -8.15
CA THR A 3 -19.33 -8.62 -8.62
C THR A 3 -18.52 -8.03 -9.78
N TYR A 4 -19.17 -7.41 -10.76
CA TYR A 4 -18.47 -6.75 -11.87
C TYR A 4 -17.66 -5.54 -11.40
N ALA A 5 -18.19 -4.76 -10.45
CA ALA A 5 -17.46 -3.65 -9.85
C ALA A 5 -16.22 -4.13 -9.07
N LEU A 6 -16.32 -5.24 -8.34
CA LEU A 6 -15.20 -5.84 -7.62
C LEU A 6 -14.11 -6.33 -8.59
N ILE A 7 -14.48 -7.06 -9.64
CA ILE A 7 -13.52 -7.55 -10.64
C ILE A 7 -12.80 -6.36 -11.30
N PHE A 8 -13.54 -5.32 -11.67
CA PHE A 8 -12.96 -4.10 -12.24
C PHE A 8 -12.00 -3.41 -11.27
N ALA A 9 -12.40 -3.24 -10.00
CA ALA A 9 -11.56 -2.62 -8.99
C ALA A 9 -10.27 -3.43 -8.74
N ILE A 10 -10.37 -4.75 -8.59
CA ILE A 10 -9.22 -5.64 -8.41
C ILE A 10 -8.27 -5.57 -9.62
N ALA A 11 -8.80 -5.53 -10.84
CA ALA A 11 -8.00 -5.34 -12.05
C ALA A 11 -7.26 -3.99 -12.05
N CYS A 12 -7.91 -2.90 -11.64
CA CYS A 12 -7.28 -1.58 -11.54
C CYS A 12 -6.18 -1.53 -10.46
N TYR A 13 -6.45 -2.05 -9.25
CA TYR A 13 -5.47 -2.04 -8.16
C TYR A 13 -4.29 -2.98 -8.40
N SER A 14 -4.51 -4.13 -9.04
CA SER A 14 -3.42 -5.01 -9.46
C SER A 14 -2.53 -4.36 -10.54
N ALA A 15 -3.11 -3.68 -11.52
CA ALA A 15 -2.35 -2.90 -12.50
C ALA A 15 -1.54 -1.76 -11.81
N ALA A 16 -2.16 -1.06 -10.86
CA ALA A 16 -1.49 -0.02 -10.08
C ALA A 16 -0.32 -0.58 -9.25
N LEU A 17 -0.45 -1.78 -8.67
CA LEU A 17 0.65 -2.46 -7.97
C LEU A 17 1.81 -2.78 -8.91
N ILE A 18 1.54 -3.25 -10.14
CA ILE A 18 2.58 -3.50 -11.14
C ILE A 18 3.31 -2.21 -11.51
N PHE A 19 2.59 -1.10 -11.71
CA PHE A 19 3.21 0.20 -12.00
C PHE A 19 4.02 0.73 -10.82
N ASN A 20 3.55 0.56 -9.58
CA ASN A 20 4.33 0.92 -8.40
C ASN A 20 5.60 0.08 -8.29
N LEU A 21 5.51 -1.23 -8.54
CA LEU A 21 6.68 -2.12 -8.51
C LEU A 21 7.72 -1.70 -9.56
N TYR A 22 7.28 -1.39 -10.78
CA TYR A 22 8.15 -0.84 -11.82
C TYR A 22 8.80 0.48 -11.37
N ARG A 23 8.03 1.38 -10.75
CA ARG A 23 8.55 2.65 -10.22
C ARG A 23 9.57 2.42 -9.13
N VAL A 24 9.35 1.51 -8.18
CA VAL A 24 10.31 1.19 -7.11
C VAL A 24 11.65 0.72 -7.70
N ILE A 25 11.63 -0.14 -8.72
CA ILE A 25 12.85 -0.66 -9.36
C ILE A 25 13.59 0.45 -10.13
N LYS A 26 12.86 1.28 -10.89
CA LYS A 26 13.45 2.26 -11.82
C LYS A 26 13.63 3.67 -11.23
N SER A 27 13.25 3.90 -9.97
CA SER A 27 13.33 5.23 -9.37
C SER A 27 14.78 5.69 -9.18
N PRO A 28 15.12 6.93 -9.61
CA PRO A 28 16.48 7.49 -9.50
C PRO A 28 16.83 7.92 -8.07
N GLY A 29 15.88 8.45 -7.31
CA GLY A 29 16.06 8.89 -5.93
C GLY A 29 15.60 7.85 -4.90
N VAL A 30 16.25 7.84 -3.72
CA VAL A 30 15.80 7.02 -2.57
C VAL A 30 14.43 7.47 -2.09
N THR A 31 14.18 8.78 -2.04
CA THR A 31 12.88 9.35 -1.65
C THR A 31 11.75 8.92 -2.60
N ASP A 32 12.01 8.88 -3.91
CA ASP A 32 11.04 8.41 -4.91
C ASP A 32 10.67 6.94 -4.71
N ARG A 33 11.65 6.10 -4.30
CA ARG A 33 11.41 4.70 -3.96
C ARG A 33 10.54 4.57 -2.72
N VAL A 34 10.80 5.36 -1.68
CA VAL A 34 10.01 5.35 -0.44
C VAL A 34 8.57 5.78 -0.73
N LEU A 35 8.36 6.85 -1.52
CA LEU A 35 7.03 7.29 -1.92
C LEU A 35 6.29 6.23 -2.77
N ALA A 36 7.01 5.55 -3.67
CA ALA A 36 6.43 4.45 -4.45
C ALA A 36 6.05 3.25 -3.57
N LEU A 37 6.86 2.91 -2.56
CA LEU A 37 6.56 1.87 -1.57
C LEU A 37 5.35 2.24 -0.70
N ASP A 38 5.25 3.49 -0.27
CA ASP A 38 4.09 4.00 0.49
C ASP A 38 2.80 3.89 -0.32
N THR A 39 2.84 4.29 -1.60
CA THR A 39 1.71 4.13 -2.52
C THR A 39 1.37 2.64 -2.73
N MET A 40 2.38 1.77 -2.75
CA MET A 40 2.19 0.33 -2.86
C MET A 40 1.49 -0.26 -1.63
N ALA A 41 1.81 0.22 -0.42
CA ALA A 41 1.13 -0.18 0.81
C ALA A 41 -0.37 0.22 0.77
N VAL A 42 -0.69 1.44 0.31
CA VAL A 42 -2.09 1.88 0.14
C VAL A 42 -2.86 1.00 -0.86
N ASN A 43 -2.24 0.66 -2.00
CA ASN A 43 -2.85 -0.24 -2.97
C ASN A 43 -3.05 -1.66 -2.41
N ALA A 44 -2.15 -2.13 -1.55
CA ALA A 44 -2.31 -3.40 -0.85
C ALA A 44 -3.49 -3.38 0.15
N ILE A 45 -3.67 -2.29 0.90
CA ILE A 45 -4.83 -2.08 1.79
C ILE A 45 -6.13 -2.17 1.00
N ALA A 46 -6.21 -1.50 -0.15
CA ALA A 46 -7.38 -1.56 -1.01
C ALA A 46 -7.67 -2.98 -1.52
N MET A 47 -6.64 -3.73 -1.91
CA MET A 47 -6.78 -5.14 -2.29
C MET A 47 -7.31 -6.02 -1.15
N ILE A 48 -6.81 -5.84 0.08
CA ILE A 48 -7.29 -6.58 1.25
C ILE A 48 -8.77 -6.29 1.51
N VAL A 49 -9.17 -5.02 1.43
CA VAL A 49 -10.58 -4.62 1.63
C VAL A 49 -11.48 -5.19 0.53
N LEU A 50 -11.08 -5.09 -0.74
CA LEU A 50 -11.84 -5.64 -1.86
C LEU A 50 -11.99 -7.16 -1.74
N PHE A 51 -10.96 -7.87 -1.29
CA PHE A 51 -11.02 -9.30 -1.01
C PHE A 51 -11.96 -9.61 0.16
N GLY A 52 -11.97 -8.79 1.21
CA GLY A 52 -12.94 -8.90 2.30
C GLY A 52 -14.38 -8.77 1.85
N ILE A 53 -14.66 -7.83 0.93
CA ILE A 53 -15.99 -7.67 0.33
C ILE A 53 -16.35 -8.90 -0.53
N TRP A 54 -15.37 -9.49 -1.23
CA TRP A 54 -15.59 -10.70 -2.03
C TRP A 54 -15.97 -11.92 -1.16
N GLU A 55 -15.23 -12.15 -0.07
CA GLU A 55 -15.48 -13.25 0.88
C GLU A 55 -16.69 -12.98 1.79
N GLY A 56 -17.20 -11.73 1.83
CA GLY A 56 -18.34 -11.36 2.66
C GLY A 56 -18.03 -11.33 4.16
N THR A 57 -16.76 -11.17 4.55
CA THR A 57 -16.33 -11.16 5.95
C THR A 57 -15.63 -9.85 6.33
N ALA A 58 -15.95 -9.35 7.52
CA ALA A 58 -15.34 -8.14 8.07
C ALA A 58 -13.90 -8.34 8.58
N LEU A 59 -13.44 -9.59 8.72
CA LEU A 59 -12.11 -9.89 9.26
C LEU A 59 -10.98 -9.25 8.44
N PHE A 60 -11.11 -9.20 7.12
CA PHE A 60 -10.12 -8.53 6.26
C PHE A 60 -10.11 -7.01 6.43
N PHE A 61 -11.21 -6.41 6.86
CA PHE A 61 -11.24 -4.98 7.17
C PHE A 61 -10.40 -4.66 8.41
N GLU A 62 -10.48 -5.47 9.45
CA GLU A 62 -9.63 -5.31 10.64
C GLU A 62 -8.14 -5.48 10.27
N ALA A 63 -7.82 -6.49 9.46
CA ALA A 63 -6.47 -6.71 8.96
C ALA A 63 -5.96 -5.52 8.12
N SER A 64 -6.81 -4.90 7.30
CA SER A 64 -6.42 -3.75 6.48
C SER A 64 -6.16 -2.50 7.31
N VAL A 65 -6.91 -2.29 8.40
CA VAL A 65 -6.67 -1.21 9.37
C VAL A 65 -5.34 -1.40 10.10
N LEU A 66 -5.05 -2.62 10.57
CA LEU A 66 -3.75 -2.93 11.19
C LEU A 66 -2.59 -2.72 10.21
N TYR A 67 -2.77 -3.09 8.95
CA TYR A 67 -1.80 -2.85 7.90
C TYR A 67 -1.63 -1.35 7.61
N ALA A 68 -2.72 -0.56 7.62
CA ALA A 68 -2.67 0.88 7.44
C ALA A 68 -1.88 1.58 8.54
N MET A 69 -2.11 1.19 9.80
CA MET A 69 -1.41 1.75 10.96
C MET A 69 0.09 1.44 10.90
N THR A 70 0.46 0.19 10.61
CA THR A 70 1.88 -0.22 10.53
C THR A 70 2.58 0.39 9.32
N GLY A 71 1.91 0.45 8.16
CA GLY A 71 2.40 1.11 6.96
C GLY A 71 2.74 2.58 7.21
N PHE A 72 1.82 3.34 7.80
CA PHE A 72 2.05 4.75 8.13
C PHE A 72 3.26 4.97 9.05
N VAL A 73 3.40 4.14 10.10
CA VAL A 73 4.55 4.23 11.02
C VAL A 73 5.86 3.97 10.29
N ALA A 74 5.89 3.00 9.36
CA ALA A 74 7.07 2.73 8.55
C ALA A 74 7.46 3.93 7.68
N THR A 75 6.50 4.58 7.03
CA THR A 75 6.77 5.76 6.19
C THR A 75 7.32 6.93 7.00
N VAL A 76 6.75 7.18 8.20
CA VAL A 76 7.24 8.23 9.12
C VAL A 76 8.67 7.93 9.60
N ALA A 77 8.97 6.68 9.93
CA ALA A 77 10.31 6.25 10.33
C ALA A 77 11.33 6.47 9.20
N PHE A 78 10.98 6.11 7.96
CA PHE A 78 11.82 6.35 6.80
C PHE A 78 12.05 7.84 6.53
N ALA A 79 11.01 8.67 6.63
CA ALA A 79 11.14 10.11 6.45
C ALA A 79 12.08 10.74 7.50
N LYS A 80 11.97 10.32 8.77
CA LYS A 80 12.90 10.75 9.83
C LYS A 80 14.33 10.31 9.54
N PHE A 81 14.52 9.06 9.14
CA PHE A 81 15.85 8.52 8.82
C PHE A 81 16.53 9.32 7.70
N ILE A 82 15.79 9.64 6.63
CA ILE A 82 16.32 10.42 5.50
C ILE A 82 16.74 11.84 5.93
N LEU A 83 16.00 12.48 6.85
CA LEU A 83 16.26 13.85 7.28
C LEU A 83 17.37 13.96 8.34
N ARG A 84 17.46 13.01 9.26
CA ARG A 84 18.33 13.12 10.45
C ARG A 84 19.46 12.09 10.51
N GLY A 85 19.45 11.08 9.63
CA GLY A 85 20.42 9.98 9.65
C GLY A 85 20.20 8.96 10.79
N ASP A 86 19.38 9.28 11.78
CA ASP A 86 19.02 8.39 12.89
C ASP A 86 17.50 8.37 13.13
N ILE A 87 16.99 7.23 13.59
CA ILE A 87 15.55 6.99 13.79
C ILE A 87 15.14 7.27 15.24
N ILE A 88 16.04 7.00 16.18
CA ILE A 88 15.83 7.09 17.64
C ILE A 88 16.95 7.97 18.19
N GLU A 89 16.55 9.02 18.91
CA GLU A 89 17.43 9.93 19.64
C GLU A 89 17.48 9.52 21.12
#